data_AF-T2ME95-F1
#
_entry.id   AF-T2ME95-F1
#
_cell.length_a   1.000
_cell.length_b   1.000
_cell.length_c   1.000
_cell.angle_alpha   90.00
_cell.angle_beta   90.00
_cell.angle_gamma   90.00
#
_symmetry.space_group_name_H-M   'P 1'
#
loop_
_entity.id
_entity.type
_entity.pdbx_description
1 polymer ?
#
loop_
_entity_poly.entity_id
_entity_poly.type
_entity_poly.pdbx_seq_one_letter_code
_entity_poly.pdbx_strand_id
1 'polypeptide(L)'
;MRHPLHQQHQIEAIDPKTIYIEYNGEWQCDNCSTQYGSQEIPYHCKDCGYDLCNTCVQPKRHLRHNHDLYLAKMTIVYPQFQGHFKCDACEQNKGETIGDALAYHCFDDQFDLCKECFQGKKFVIHVHDLMPVNAALVYENSPGLWVCDTCKKTGAQMNTDYSWHCSQCEFDCCKNCLKSVNVSDHEHPLKRSDPYVVYSNYNGHWKCDKCSNDYPPGERSENKPYHCFACGYDMCEYCYNAIEADHGYDVTGPPASAFRDHDFGHSKIKSHEPPMEITDDDVPDDNLDDSQKCIVCYGRPKNATIVHGSTGHVCCCLSCAYKLERRGDSCPICRAPIDRVIKHYTS
;
A
#
# COMPACT_ATOMS: atom_id res chain seq x y z
N MET A 1 -39.05 15.72 1.02
CA MET A 1 -38.80 14.27 1.22
C MET A 1 -38.12 14.03 2.56
N ARG A 2 -38.35 12.90 3.24
CA ARG A 2 -37.49 12.48 4.35
C ARG A 2 -36.19 11.89 3.78
N HIS A 3 -35.06 12.16 4.42
CA HIS A 3 -33.76 11.72 3.92
C HIS A 3 -32.96 11.01 5.02
N PRO A 4 -32.15 9.97 4.74
CA PRO A 4 -31.41 9.24 5.77
C PRO A 4 -30.50 10.11 6.64
N LEU A 5 -29.84 11.12 6.05
CA LEU A 5 -29.03 12.11 6.78
C LEU A 5 -29.84 13.11 7.62
N HIS A 6 -31.17 13.17 7.44
CA HIS A 6 -32.07 14.07 8.17
C HIS A 6 -33.50 13.48 8.23
N GLN A 7 -33.76 12.64 9.23
CA GLN A 7 -35.00 11.86 9.31
C GLN A 7 -36.14 12.58 10.05
N GLN A 8 -35.83 13.58 10.89
CA GLN A 8 -36.84 14.24 11.73
C GLN A 8 -37.86 15.02 10.89
N HIS A 9 -37.39 15.70 9.85
CA HIS A 9 -38.20 16.58 9.02
C HIS A 9 -38.06 16.27 7.54
N GLN A 10 -38.81 17.00 6.72
CA GLN A 10 -38.69 16.90 5.27
C GLN A 10 -37.73 17.97 4.74
N ILE A 11 -36.87 17.58 3.82
CA ILE A 11 -36.03 18.48 3.03
C ILE A 11 -36.62 18.66 1.62
N GLU A 12 -36.48 19.85 1.08
CA GLU A 12 -36.98 20.22 -0.25
C GLU A 12 -35.94 21.06 -0.99
N ALA A 13 -35.84 20.88 -2.31
CA ALA A 13 -35.00 21.74 -3.14
C ALA A 13 -35.59 23.16 -3.15
N ILE A 14 -34.80 24.16 -2.76
CA ILE A 14 -35.27 25.55 -2.66
C ILE A 14 -34.29 26.52 -3.34
N ASP A 15 -34.80 27.60 -3.92
CA ASP A 15 -33.93 28.68 -4.41
C ASP A 15 -33.22 29.33 -3.22
N PRO A 16 -31.89 29.26 -3.11
CA PRO A 16 -31.17 29.75 -1.95
C PRO A 16 -31.32 31.27 -1.77
N LYS A 17 -31.61 32.03 -2.84
CA LYS A 17 -31.85 33.48 -2.74
C LYS A 17 -33.14 33.83 -2.00
N THR A 18 -34.03 32.87 -1.80
CA THR A 18 -35.28 33.07 -1.04
C THR A 18 -35.10 32.89 0.47
N ILE A 19 -34.07 32.13 0.88
CA ILE A 19 -33.79 31.81 2.29
C ILE A 19 -32.58 32.59 2.79
N TYR A 20 -31.50 32.61 2.02
CA TYR A 20 -30.20 33.21 2.37
C TYR A 20 -30.03 34.61 1.78
N ILE A 21 -31.05 35.46 1.88
CA ILE A 21 -31.08 36.81 1.28
C ILE A 21 -29.90 37.66 1.79
N GLU A 22 -29.65 37.62 3.10
CA GLU A 22 -28.59 38.41 3.75
C GLU A 22 -27.18 38.00 3.31
N TYR A 23 -27.04 36.77 2.79
CA TYR A 23 -25.78 36.21 2.28
C TYR A 23 -25.76 36.15 0.76
N ASN A 24 -26.62 36.91 0.07
CA ASN A 24 -26.73 36.92 -1.39
C ASN A 24 -26.96 35.53 -2.01
N GLY A 25 -27.64 34.64 -1.27
CA GLY A 25 -27.88 33.25 -1.66
C GLY A 25 -26.71 32.29 -1.42
N GLU A 26 -25.64 32.71 -0.75
CA GLU A 26 -24.57 31.80 -0.32
C GLU A 26 -25.05 30.95 0.87
N TRP A 27 -24.65 29.67 0.88
CA TRP A 27 -25.06 28.72 1.91
C TRP A 27 -24.02 27.61 2.09
N GLN A 28 -24.16 26.81 3.14
CA GLN A 28 -23.23 25.73 3.48
C GLN A 28 -23.99 24.44 3.75
N CYS A 29 -23.49 23.32 3.21
CA CYS A 29 -24.06 22.01 3.51
C CYS A 29 -23.72 21.58 4.95
N ASP A 30 -24.72 21.26 5.77
CA ASP A 30 -24.52 20.89 7.17
C ASP A 30 -23.80 19.54 7.35
N ASN A 31 -23.91 18.68 6.34
CA ASN A 31 -23.26 17.38 6.35
C ASN A 31 -21.78 17.46 5.96
N CYS A 32 -21.44 18.00 4.78
CA CYS A 32 -20.05 18.02 4.30
C CYS A 32 -19.31 19.34 4.57
N SER A 33 -19.99 20.35 5.10
CA SER A 33 -19.45 21.70 5.38
C SER A 33 -18.90 22.44 4.16
N THR A 34 -19.18 21.97 2.94
CA THR A 34 -18.83 22.68 1.71
C THR A 34 -19.74 23.90 1.54
N GLN A 35 -19.14 25.04 1.22
CA GLN A 35 -19.84 26.29 0.89
C GLN A 35 -20.21 26.30 -0.60
N TYR A 36 -21.37 26.89 -0.89
CA TYR A 36 -21.95 26.98 -2.21
C TYR A 36 -22.44 28.39 -2.48
N GLY A 37 -22.44 28.78 -3.75
CA GLY A 37 -22.93 30.08 -4.18
C GLY A 37 -24.44 30.08 -4.40
N SER A 38 -24.93 31.21 -4.89
CA SER A 38 -26.36 31.44 -5.13
C SER A 38 -26.95 30.67 -6.31
N GLN A 39 -26.13 29.90 -7.05
CA GLN A 39 -26.57 29.14 -8.23
C GLN A 39 -26.82 27.67 -7.91
N GLU A 40 -26.23 27.18 -6.83
CA GLU A 40 -26.36 25.81 -6.38
C GLU A 40 -27.56 25.68 -5.43
N ILE A 41 -28.47 24.78 -5.77
CA ILE A 41 -29.73 24.60 -5.05
C ILE A 41 -29.51 23.67 -3.84
N PRO A 42 -29.75 24.14 -2.58
CA PRO A 42 -29.77 23.28 -1.41
C PRO A 42 -31.06 22.45 -1.34
N TYR A 43 -30.96 21.30 -0.68
CA TYR A 43 -32.09 20.60 -0.11
C TYR A 43 -32.27 21.06 1.34
N HIS A 44 -33.19 21.99 1.54
CA HIS A 44 -33.38 22.73 2.77
C HIS A 44 -34.53 22.15 3.60
N CYS A 45 -34.31 22.05 4.92
CA CYS A 45 -35.34 21.76 5.91
C CYS A 45 -35.93 23.07 6.45
N LYS A 46 -37.19 23.37 6.10
CA LYS A 46 -37.88 24.57 6.58
C LYS A 46 -38.10 24.59 8.11
N ASP A 47 -38.12 23.42 8.75
CA ASP A 47 -38.44 23.29 10.17
C ASP A 47 -37.22 23.59 11.07
N CYS A 48 -35.99 23.26 10.64
CA CYS A 48 -34.80 23.41 11.46
C CYS A 48 -33.58 24.04 10.75
N GLY A 49 -33.73 24.44 9.48
CA GLY A 49 -32.68 25.08 8.69
C GLY A 49 -31.60 24.14 8.15
N TYR A 50 -31.76 22.82 8.29
CA TYR A 50 -30.75 21.86 7.85
C TYR A 50 -30.65 21.79 6.32
N ASP A 51 -29.44 21.93 5.78
CA ASP A 51 -29.15 21.93 4.35
C ASP A 51 -28.28 20.75 3.92
N LEU A 52 -28.70 20.10 2.83
CA LEU A 52 -27.88 19.14 2.10
C LEU A 52 -27.57 19.63 0.69
N CYS A 53 -26.32 19.42 0.27
CA CYS A 53 -25.95 19.58 -1.13
C CYS A 53 -26.35 18.39 -1.98
N ASN A 54 -26.41 18.63 -3.30
CA ASN A 54 -26.72 17.61 -4.27
C ASN A 54 -25.75 16.41 -4.20
N THR A 55 -24.49 16.58 -3.78
CA THR A 55 -23.59 15.42 -3.63
C THR A 55 -23.97 14.53 -2.44
N CYS A 56 -24.39 15.13 -1.32
CA CYS A 56 -24.70 14.44 -0.06
C CYS A 56 -26.10 13.82 -0.04
N VAL A 57 -27.05 14.38 -0.80
CA VAL A 57 -28.41 13.83 -0.89
C VAL A 57 -28.48 12.55 -1.74
N GLN A 58 -27.45 12.30 -2.57
CA GLN A 58 -27.48 11.21 -3.53
C GLN A 58 -26.92 9.93 -2.92
N PRO A 59 -27.63 8.80 -3.04
CA PRO A 59 -27.10 7.51 -2.62
C PRO A 59 -25.87 7.13 -3.43
N LYS A 60 -25.03 6.31 -2.83
CA LYS A 60 -23.77 5.80 -3.38
C LYS A 60 -23.81 4.28 -3.31
N ARG A 61 -23.51 3.63 -4.42
CA ARG A 61 -23.39 2.16 -4.49
C ARG A 61 -21.93 1.77 -4.38
N HIS A 62 -21.66 0.64 -3.75
CA HIS A 62 -20.31 0.11 -3.64
C HIS A 62 -20.37 -1.43 -3.66
N LEU A 63 -19.47 -2.09 -4.40
CA LEU A 63 -19.46 -3.56 -4.54
C LEU A 63 -19.06 -4.31 -3.26
N ARG A 64 -18.92 -3.61 -2.13
CA ARG A 64 -18.70 -4.19 -0.81
C ARG A 64 -20.02 -4.48 -0.08
N HIS A 65 -21.08 -3.78 -0.45
CA HIS A 65 -22.29 -3.67 0.35
C HIS A 65 -23.53 -3.49 -0.54
N ASN A 66 -24.66 -4.09 -0.14
CA ASN A 66 -25.85 -4.18 -0.99
C ASN A 66 -26.79 -2.98 -0.89
N HIS A 67 -26.82 -2.30 0.24
CA HIS A 67 -27.67 -1.14 0.46
C HIS A 67 -27.01 0.15 -0.06
N ASP A 68 -27.84 1.18 -0.23
CA ASP A 68 -27.36 2.51 -0.58
C ASP A 68 -26.55 3.10 0.58
N LEU A 69 -25.33 3.55 0.27
CA LEU A 69 -24.48 4.27 1.20
C LEU A 69 -24.63 5.78 1.01
N TYR A 70 -24.51 6.53 2.10
CA TYR A 70 -24.52 7.99 2.07
C TYR A 70 -23.21 8.52 2.65
N LEU A 71 -22.60 9.50 1.98
CA LEU A 71 -21.46 10.20 2.56
C LEU A 71 -21.97 11.02 3.74
N ALA A 72 -21.72 10.57 4.97
CA ALA A 72 -22.28 11.10 6.20
C ALA A 72 -21.19 11.66 7.10
N LYS A 73 -21.53 12.70 7.85
CA LYS A 73 -20.68 13.25 8.92
C LYS A 73 -20.73 12.34 10.13
N MET A 74 -19.59 11.76 10.49
CA MET A 74 -19.54 10.73 11.53
C MET A 74 -19.84 11.28 12.91
N THR A 75 -19.61 12.56 13.17
CA THR A 75 -20.04 13.21 14.42
C THR A 75 -21.56 13.34 14.55
N ILE A 76 -22.29 13.28 13.43
CA ILE A 76 -23.76 13.25 13.42
C ILE A 76 -24.25 11.81 13.61
N VAL A 77 -23.61 10.83 12.95
CA VAL A 77 -23.98 9.41 13.02
C VAL A 77 -23.63 8.81 14.40
N TYR A 78 -22.43 9.10 14.89
CA TYR A 78 -21.86 8.57 16.13
C TYR A 78 -21.42 9.70 17.09
N PRO A 79 -22.35 10.54 17.59
CA PRO A 79 -22.01 11.67 18.46
C PRO A 79 -21.37 11.24 19.78
N GLN A 80 -21.82 10.12 20.35
CA GLN A 80 -21.29 9.56 21.60
C GLN A 80 -19.83 9.09 21.48
N PHE A 81 -19.39 8.79 20.26
CA PHE A 81 -18.02 8.40 19.94
C PHE A 81 -17.26 9.56 19.30
N GLN A 82 -17.77 10.79 19.35
CA GLN A 82 -17.13 11.97 18.73
C GLN A 82 -16.81 11.76 17.24
N GLY A 83 -17.59 10.93 16.54
CA GLY A 83 -17.35 10.55 15.15
C GLY A 83 -16.25 9.52 14.91
N HIS A 84 -15.71 8.90 15.97
CA HIS A 84 -14.87 7.72 15.84
C HIS A 84 -15.71 6.52 15.43
N PHE A 85 -15.22 5.78 14.44
CA PHE A 85 -15.85 4.57 13.91
C PHE A 85 -14.78 3.59 13.43
N LYS A 86 -15.16 2.34 13.18
CA LYS A 86 -14.27 1.33 12.60
C LYS A 86 -14.79 0.97 11.21
N CYS A 87 -13.94 1.12 10.19
CA CYS A 87 -14.32 0.78 8.83
C CYS A 87 -14.49 -0.74 8.65
N ASP A 88 -15.62 -1.19 8.12
CA ASP A 88 -15.96 -2.61 7.95
C ASP A 88 -15.16 -3.32 6.85
N ALA A 89 -14.47 -2.55 5.98
CA ALA A 89 -13.62 -3.11 4.94
C ALA A 89 -12.16 -3.29 5.38
N CYS A 90 -11.52 -2.23 5.88
CA CYS A 90 -10.10 -2.27 6.27
C CYS A 90 -9.88 -2.59 7.75
N GLU A 91 -10.95 -2.66 8.55
CA GLU A 91 -10.92 -2.93 10.00
C GLU A 91 -10.10 -1.91 10.80
N GLN A 92 -9.78 -0.75 10.22
CA GLN A 92 -9.06 0.34 10.89
C GLN A 92 -10.03 1.27 11.61
N ASN A 93 -9.63 1.75 12.79
CA ASN A 93 -10.29 2.86 13.46
C ASN A 93 -10.08 4.14 12.64
N LYS A 94 -11.11 4.97 12.61
CA LYS A 94 -11.21 6.23 11.86
C LYS A 94 -11.84 7.30 12.75
N GLY A 95 -11.79 8.55 12.28
CA GLY A 95 -12.32 9.71 13.00
C GLY A 95 -11.30 10.41 13.91
N GLU A 96 -10.06 9.93 13.97
CA GLU A 96 -8.96 10.59 14.71
C GLU A 96 -8.41 11.82 13.98
N THR A 97 -8.54 11.85 12.65
CA THR A 97 -8.05 12.94 11.81
C THR A 97 -9.20 13.70 11.17
N ILE A 98 -8.99 14.98 10.88
CA ILE A 98 -9.98 15.85 10.22
C ILE A 98 -10.44 15.25 8.87
N GLY A 99 -9.54 14.55 8.15
CA GLY A 99 -9.85 13.92 6.87
C GLY A 99 -10.90 12.79 6.96
N ASP A 100 -11.02 12.17 8.13
CA ASP A 100 -11.92 11.05 8.42
C ASP A 100 -13.28 11.50 8.99
N ALA A 101 -13.56 12.80 9.06
CA ALA A 101 -14.83 13.33 9.58
C ALA A 101 -16.07 12.88 8.78
N LEU A 102 -15.87 12.43 7.53
CA LEU A 102 -16.92 11.90 6.67
C LEU A 102 -16.61 10.45 6.27
N ALA A 103 -17.62 9.58 6.28
CA ALA A 103 -17.55 8.21 5.79
C ALA A 103 -18.81 7.84 5.00
N TYR A 104 -18.76 6.73 4.28
CA TYR A 104 -19.94 6.19 3.60
C TYR A 104 -20.66 5.25 4.56
N HIS A 105 -21.87 5.64 4.97
CA HIS A 105 -22.66 4.94 5.97
C HIS A 105 -23.94 4.36 5.37
N CYS A 106 -24.26 3.13 5.76
CA CYS A 106 -25.54 2.48 5.50
C CYS A 106 -26.49 2.73 6.67
N PHE A 107 -27.60 3.41 6.41
CA PHE A 107 -28.63 3.64 7.44
C PHE A 107 -29.54 2.43 7.69
N ASP A 108 -29.44 1.37 6.87
CA ASP A 108 -30.26 0.17 7.00
C ASP A 108 -29.65 -0.84 7.99
N ASP A 109 -28.32 -1.01 7.97
CA ASP A 109 -27.60 -2.00 8.79
C ASP A 109 -26.30 -1.50 9.46
N GLN A 110 -26.06 -0.18 9.45
CA GLN A 110 -24.92 0.48 10.08
C GLN A 110 -23.55 0.10 9.52
N PHE A 111 -23.49 -0.42 8.29
CA PHE A 111 -22.22 -0.63 7.60
C PHE A 111 -21.49 0.71 7.33
N ASP A 112 -20.21 0.77 7.68
CA ASP A 112 -19.35 1.94 7.52
C ASP A 112 -18.15 1.66 6.62
N LEU A 113 -17.97 2.51 5.61
CA LEU A 113 -16.85 2.45 4.69
C LEU A 113 -16.10 3.78 4.66
N CYS A 114 -14.81 3.75 5.01
CA CYS A 114 -13.97 4.94 4.90
C CYS A 114 -13.77 5.35 3.43
N LYS A 115 -13.46 6.63 3.19
CA LYS A 115 -13.32 7.18 1.83
C LYS A 115 -12.29 6.44 0.98
N GLU A 116 -11.16 6.07 1.57
CA GLU A 116 -10.11 5.32 0.88
C GLU A 116 -10.60 3.94 0.43
N CYS A 117 -11.36 3.24 1.27
CA CYS A 117 -11.91 1.93 0.92
C CYS A 117 -13.01 2.04 -0.14
N PHE A 118 -13.77 3.14 -0.17
CA PHE A 118 -14.74 3.41 -1.22
C PHE A 118 -14.08 3.72 -2.58
N GLN A 119 -12.94 4.41 -2.56
CA GLN A 119 -12.22 4.81 -3.78
C GLN A 119 -11.28 3.71 -4.32
N GLY A 120 -10.90 2.75 -3.48
CA GLY A 120 -9.85 1.79 -3.77
C GLY A 120 -8.51 2.22 -3.19
N LYS A 121 -7.66 1.23 -2.90
CA LYS A 121 -6.36 1.43 -2.23
C LYS A 121 -5.21 0.91 -3.08
N LYS A 122 -4.12 1.68 -3.10
CA LYS A 122 -2.82 1.21 -3.61
C LYS A 122 -2.22 0.20 -2.65
N PHE A 123 -1.88 -0.97 -3.16
CA PHE A 123 -1.12 -1.98 -2.43
C PHE A 123 0.11 -2.36 -3.23
N VAL A 124 1.24 -2.53 -2.57
CA VAL A 124 2.51 -2.94 -3.23
C VAL A 124 2.46 -4.35 -3.83
N ILE A 125 1.45 -5.16 -3.47
CA ILE A 125 1.26 -6.52 -3.97
C ILE A 125 0.69 -6.57 -5.40
N HIS A 126 0.19 -5.44 -5.91
CA HIS A 126 -0.44 -5.36 -7.22
C HIS A 126 -0.26 -3.97 -7.85
N VAL A 127 -0.24 -3.89 -9.17
CA VAL A 127 0.04 -2.64 -9.91
C VAL A 127 -1.12 -1.64 -9.92
N HIS A 128 -2.36 -2.13 -9.85
CA HIS A 128 -3.57 -1.30 -9.83
C HIS A 128 -4.13 -1.17 -8.41
N ASP A 129 -5.00 -0.17 -8.23
CA ASP A 129 -5.74 -0.01 -6.98
C ASP A 129 -6.68 -1.20 -6.78
N LEU A 130 -6.72 -1.71 -5.54
CA LEU A 130 -7.62 -2.78 -5.15
C LEU A 130 -8.80 -2.21 -4.37
N MET A 131 -10.00 -2.61 -4.73
CA MET A 131 -11.23 -2.26 -4.02
C MET A 131 -11.68 -3.41 -3.13
N PRO A 132 -12.11 -3.15 -1.88
CA PRO A 132 -12.72 -4.17 -1.07
C PRO A 132 -14.10 -4.48 -1.64
N VAL A 133 -14.37 -5.73 -1.99
CA VAL A 133 -15.65 -6.16 -2.56
C VAL A 133 -16.24 -7.32 -1.77
N ASN A 134 -17.54 -7.53 -1.94
CA ASN A 134 -18.21 -8.78 -1.67
C ASN A 134 -18.17 -9.58 -2.97
N ALA A 135 -17.51 -10.74 -2.95
CA ALA A 135 -17.31 -11.60 -4.10
C ALA A 135 -18.63 -12.05 -4.74
N ALA A 136 -19.72 -12.16 -3.97
CA ALA A 136 -21.04 -12.50 -4.51
C ALA A 136 -21.62 -11.41 -5.43
N LEU A 137 -21.17 -10.16 -5.32
CA LEU A 137 -21.60 -9.04 -6.16
C LEU A 137 -20.73 -8.85 -7.40
N VAL A 138 -19.53 -9.40 -7.39
CA VAL A 138 -18.60 -9.36 -8.54
C VAL A 138 -18.80 -10.60 -9.41
N TYR A 139 -18.95 -11.78 -8.79
CA TYR A 139 -19.03 -13.07 -9.47
C TYR A 139 -20.46 -13.60 -9.51
N GLU A 140 -21.34 -12.93 -10.26
CA GLU A 140 -22.77 -13.29 -10.34
C GLU A 140 -23.02 -14.74 -10.78
N ASN A 141 -22.16 -15.28 -11.67
CA ASN A 141 -22.27 -16.64 -12.19
C ASN A 141 -21.70 -17.72 -11.26
N SER A 142 -20.96 -17.31 -10.22
CA SER A 142 -20.37 -18.21 -9.22
C SER A 142 -20.28 -17.49 -7.87
N PRO A 143 -21.43 -17.13 -7.26
CA PRO A 143 -21.45 -16.21 -6.13
C PRO A 143 -20.64 -16.74 -4.96
N GLY A 144 -19.72 -15.92 -4.45
CA GLY A 144 -18.86 -16.27 -3.32
C GLY A 144 -17.71 -17.24 -3.65
N LEU A 145 -17.64 -17.77 -4.87
CA LEU A 145 -16.54 -18.61 -5.33
C LEU A 145 -15.43 -17.75 -5.92
N TRP A 146 -14.50 -17.33 -5.07
CA TRP A 146 -13.31 -16.59 -5.47
C TRP A 146 -12.05 -17.23 -4.87
N VAL A 147 -10.91 -17.00 -5.51
CA VAL A 147 -9.59 -17.51 -5.11
C VAL A 147 -8.62 -16.35 -5.01
N CYS A 148 -7.86 -16.30 -3.92
CA CYS A 148 -6.80 -15.31 -3.79
C CYS A 148 -5.66 -15.63 -4.76
N ASP A 149 -5.34 -14.71 -5.67
CA ASP A 149 -4.25 -14.87 -6.64
C ASP A 149 -2.88 -14.97 -6.00
N THR A 150 -2.75 -14.52 -4.75
CA THR A 150 -1.50 -14.53 -4.01
C THR A 150 -1.27 -15.85 -3.28
N CYS A 151 -2.21 -16.32 -2.46
CA CYS A 151 -2.02 -17.54 -1.65
C CYS A 151 -2.76 -18.76 -2.18
N LYS A 152 -3.52 -18.62 -3.27
CA LYS A 152 -4.33 -19.66 -3.93
C LYS A 152 -5.42 -20.30 -3.06
N LYS A 153 -5.66 -19.78 -1.84
CA LYS A 153 -6.77 -20.19 -0.99
C LYS A 153 -8.09 -19.61 -1.49
N THR A 154 -9.16 -20.39 -1.42
CA THR A 154 -10.52 -19.95 -1.73
C THR A 154 -11.10 -19.11 -0.60
N GLY A 155 -12.08 -18.25 -0.91
CA GLY A 155 -12.87 -17.54 0.12
C GLY A 155 -13.43 -18.48 1.19
N ALA A 156 -13.93 -19.64 0.79
CA ALA A 156 -14.43 -20.68 1.69
C ALA A 156 -13.35 -21.24 2.64
N GLN A 157 -12.14 -21.52 2.14
CA GLN A 157 -11.01 -21.96 2.99
C GLN A 157 -10.58 -20.88 3.99
N MET A 158 -10.87 -19.61 3.70
CA MET A 158 -10.58 -18.46 4.56
C MET A 158 -11.79 -18.00 5.37
N ASN A 159 -12.94 -18.69 5.26
CA ASN A 159 -14.22 -18.32 5.87
C ASN A 159 -14.61 -16.85 5.61
N THR A 160 -14.56 -16.42 4.35
CA THR A 160 -14.88 -15.04 3.98
C THR A 160 -15.40 -14.90 2.54
N ASP A 161 -16.45 -14.09 2.37
CA ASP A 161 -17.00 -13.72 1.07
C ASP A 161 -16.35 -12.45 0.48
N TYR A 162 -15.26 -11.98 1.09
CA TYR A 162 -14.72 -10.66 0.85
C TYR A 162 -13.32 -10.72 0.27
N SER A 163 -13.13 -10.12 -0.91
CA SER A 163 -11.82 -9.96 -1.55
C SER A 163 -11.42 -8.49 -1.68
N TRP A 164 -10.13 -8.26 -1.92
CA TRP A 164 -9.61 -7.01 -2.46
C TRP A 164 -9.39 -7.22 -3.96
N HIS A 165 -10.31 -6.70 -4.74
CA HIS A 165 -10.47 -6.98 -6.16
C HIS A 165 -9.97 -5.84 -7.03
N CYS A 166 -9.30 -6.18 -8.12
CA CYS A 166 -8.94 -5.27 -9.18
C CYS A 166 -9.94 -5.38 -10.34
N SER A 167 -10.75 -4.35 -10.57
CA SER A 167 -11.70 -4.33 -11.70
C SER A 167 -11.03 -4.23 -13.08
N GLN A 168 -9.73 -3.96 -13.15
CA GLN A 168 -9.00 -3.81 -14.42
C GLN A 168 -8.43 -5.13 -14.94
N CYS A 169 -8.13 -6.08 -14.06
CA CYS A 169 -7.47 -7.34 -14.43
C CYS A 169 -7.89 -8.54 -13.59
N GLU A 170 -8.99 -8.42 -12.85
CA GLU A 170 -9.61 -9.48 -12.04
C GLU A 170 -8.74 -10.03 -10.91
N PHE A 171 -7.61 -9.40 -10.61
CA PHE A 171 -6.75 -9.80 -9.49
C PHE A 171 -7.49 -9.69 -8.16
N ASP A 172 -7.54 -10.78 -7.41
CA ASP A 172 -8.12 -10.89 -6.08
C ASP A 172 -7.07 -11.17 -5.02
N CYS A 173 -7.11 -10.40 -3.94
CA CYS A 173 -6.25 -10.59 -2.79
C CYS A 173 -7.03 -10.73 -1.50
N CYS A 174 -6.65 -11.69 -0.66
CA CYS A 174 -7.23 -11.82 0.67
C CYS A 174 -6.58 -10.83 1.66
N LYS A 175 -7.33 -10.47 2.71
CA LYS A 175 -6.85 -9.51 3.72
C LYS A 175 -5.54 -9.91 4.39
N ASN A 176 -5.26 -11.21 4.51
CA ASN A 176 -4.03 -11.70 5.15
C ASN A 176 -2.81 -11.51 4.24
N CYS A 177 -2.96 -11.66 2.92
CA CYS A 177 -1.89 -11.42 1.97
C CYS A 177 -1.50 -9.94 1.86
N LEU A 178 -2.38 -9.03 2.29
CA LEU A 178 -2.10 -7.59 2.33
C LEU A 178 -1.35 -7.14 3.59
N LYS A 179 -1.28 -7.99 4.62
CA LYS A 179 -0.61 -7.66 5.88
C LYS A 179 0.91 -7.77 5.72
N SER A 180 1.61 -6.97 6.51
CA SER A 180 3.03 -7.23 6.75
C SER A 180 3.17 -8.46 7.63
N VAL A 181 4.26 -9.20 7.44
CA VAL A 181 4.65 -10.36 8.25
C VAL A 181 5.94 -10.06 8.97
N ASN A 182 6.06 -10.50 10.22
CA ASN A 182 7.31 -10.47 10.97
C ASN A 182 7.90 -11.86 10.95
N VAL A 183 9.19 -11.98 10.71
CA VAL A 183 9.88 -13.28 10.66
C VAL A 183 11.05 -13.25 11.62
N SER A 184 11.37 -14.39 12.23
CA SER A 184 12.41 -14.48 13.27
C SER A 184 13.81 -14.10 12.76
N ASP A 185 14.09 -14.40 11.50
CA ASP A 185 15.39 -14.13 10.87
C ASP A 185 15.54 -12.70 10.30
N HIS A 186 14.56 -11.82 10.52
CA HIS A 186 14.61 -10.45 10.04
C HIS A 186 13.87 -9.47 10.96
N GLU A 187 14.55 -8.39 11.35
CA GLU A 187 14.06 -7.44 12.36
C GLU A 187 12.87 -6.59 11.90
N HIS A 188 12.77 -6.29 10.61
CA HIS A 188 11.71 -5.43 10.07
C HIS A 188 10.54 -6.24 9.48
N PRO A 189 9.32 -5.69 9.46
CA PRO A 189 8.19 -6.33 8.80
C PRO A 189 8.41 -6.43 7.29
N LEU A 190 8.16 -7.61 6.73
CA LEU A 190 8.17 -7.88 5.30
C LEU A 190 6.77 -7.75 4.73
N LYS A 191 6.65 -7.32 3.48
CA LYS A 191 5.39 -7.27 2.74
C LYS A 191 5.49 -8.07 1.46
N ARG A 192 4.53 -8.97 1.23
CA ARG A 192 4.42 -9.65 -0.06
C ARG A 192 4.12 -8.62 -1.14
N SER A 193 4.96 -8.57 -2.15
CA SER A 193 5.01 -7.46 -3.11
C SER A 193 5.01 -7.95 -4.55
N ASP A 194 4.49 -7.13 -5.46
CA ASP A 194 4.61 -7.37 -6.89
C ASP A 194 6.03 -6.99 -7.34
N PRO A 195 6.80 -7.92 -7.92
CA PRO A 195 8.14 -7.62 -8.36
C PRO A 195 8.17 -6.54 -9.46
N TYR A 196 7.12 -6.41 -10.27
CA TYR A 196 7.06 -5.35 -11.29
C TYR A 196 6.75 -3.97 -10.69
N VAL A 197 6.27 -3.90 -9.45
CA VAL A 197 6.11 -2.65 -8.69
C VAL A 197 7.43 -2.28 -8.00
N VAL A 198 8.05 -3.22 -7.29
CA VAL A 198 9.25 -2.96 -6.49
C VAL A 198 10.52 -2.91 -7.36
N TYR A 199 10.61 -3.78 -8.36
CA TYR A 199 11.76 -3.97 -9.24
C TYR A 199 11.45 -3.62 -10.70
N SER A 200 10.67 -2.56 -10.91
CA SER A 200 10.29 -2.08 -12.25
C SER A 200 11.50 -1.83 -13.17
N ASN A 201 12.58 -1.24 -12.62
CA ASN A 201 13.84 -0.99 -13.35
C ASN A 201 14.58 -2.26 -13.78
N TYR A 202 14.28 -3.39 -13.14
CA TYR A 202 14.86 -4.70 -13.45
C TYR A 202 13.82 -5.62 -14.11
N ASN A 203 12.73 -5.05 -14.62
CA ASN A 203 11.64 -5.79 -15.25
C ASN A 203 11.07 -6.90 -14.35
N GLY A 204 11.01 -6.66 -13.03
CA GLY A 204 10.54 -7.65 -12.06
C GLY A 204 11.56 -8.74 -11.70
N HIS A 205 12.81 -8.61 -12.12
CA HIS A 205 13.89 -9.50 -11.66
C HIS A 205 14.28 -9.17 -10.21
N TRP A 206 14.40 -10.19 -9.38
CA TRP A 206 14.85 -10.04 -7.99
C TRP A 206 15.59 -11.30 -7.51
N LYS A 207 16.17 -11.25 -6.31
CA LYS A 207 16.95 -12.34 -5.73
C LYS A 207 16.60 -12.48 -4.25
N CYS A 208 16.44 -13.70 -3.76
CA CYS A 208 16.21 -13.94 -2.33
C CYS A 208 17.52 -13.75 -1.55
N ASP A 209 17.52 -12.90 -0.54
CA ASP A 209 18.70 -12.64 0.29
C ASP A 209 19.04 -13.81 1.23
N LYS A 210 18.06 -14.67 1.57
CA LYS A 210 18.29 -15.83 2.44
C LYS A 210 18.95 -17.01 1.72
N CYS A 211 18.40 -17.44 0.58
CA CYS A 211 18.90 -18.61 -0.15
C CYS A 211 19.73 -18.27 -1.39
N SER A 212 19.83 -16.99 -1.74
CA SER A 212 20.49 -16.52 -2.97
C SER A 212 19.88 -17.03 -4.29
N ASN A 213 18.68 -17.63 -4.26
CA ASN A 213 17.99 -18.02 -5.49
C ASN A 213 17.62 -16.79 -6.31
N ASP A 214 17.84 -16.90 -7.61
CA ASP A 214 17.53 -15.89 -8.60
C ASP A 214 16.10 -16.09 -9.12
N TYR A 215 15.37 -14.99 -9.26
CA TYR A 215 13.96 -14.99 -9.59
C TYR A 215 13.73 -14.11 -10.82
N PRO A 216 13.97 -14.65 -12.04
CA PRO A 216 13.90 -13.90 -13.29
C PRO A 216 12.49 -13.35 -13.55
N PRO A 217 12.36 -12.35 -14.45
CA PRO A 217 11.05 -11.89 -14.92
C PRO A 217 10.23 -13.07 -15.43
N GLY A 218 9.08 -13.32 -14.81
CA GLY A 218 8.21 -14.44 -15.12
C GLY A 218 6.74 -14.07 -14.96
N GLU A 219 5.87 -15.08 -14.90
CA GLU A 219 4.44 -14.87 -14.68
C GLU A 219 4.19 -14.10 -13.38
N ARG A 220 3.37 -13.04 -13.47
CA ARG A 220 3.16 -12.03 -12.41
C ARG A 220 2.56 -12.59 -11.12
N SER A 221 1.99 -13.80 -11.16
CA SER A 221 1.19 -14.38 -10.09
C SER A 221 1.95 -15.36 -9.19
N GLU A 222 3.13 -15.84 -9.58
CA GLU A 222 3.80 -16.96 -8.87
C GLU A 222 5.07 -16.53 -8.13
N ASN A 223 5.70 -15.44 -8.56
CA ASN A 223 7.05 -15.08 -8.10
C ASN A 223 7.09 -13.75 -7.32
N LYS A 224 6.34 -13.67 -6.22
CA LYS A 224 6.20 -12.46 -5.39
C LYS A 224 7.11 -12.52 -4.16
N PRO A 225 8.08 -11.59 -3.98
CA PRO A 225 8.93 -11.55 -2.80
C PRO A 225 8.17 -11.07 -1.56
N TYR A 226 8.62 -11.53 -0.40
CA TYR A 226 8.43 -10.83 0.87
C TYR A 226 9.51 -9.76 0.98
N HIS A 227 9.16 -8.52 0.63
CA HIS A 227 10.07 -7.40 0.53
C HIS A 227 10.08 -6.54 1.81
N CYS A 228 11.27 -6.17 2.27
CA CYS A 228 11.47 -5.21 3.34
C CYS A 228 11.69 -3.81 2.80
N PHE A 229 10.70 -2.92 2.97
CA PHE A 229 10.83 -1.53 2.55
C PHE A 229 11.80 -0.70 3.41
N ALA A 230 12.23 -1.19 4.57
CA ALA A 230 13.18 -0.49 5.43
C ALA A 230 14.64 -0.70 5.01
N CYS A 231 15.00 -1.90 4.56
CA CYS A 231 16.40 -2.24 4.25
C CYS A 231 16.63 -2.90 2.88
N GLY A 232 15.55 -3.21 2.14
CA GLY A 232 15.61 -3.88 0.84
C GLY A 232 15.76 -5.39 0.88
N TYR A 233 15.69 -6.00 2.07
CA TYR A 233 15.75 -7.46 2.23
C TYR A 233 14.59 -8.16 1.53
N ASP A 234 14.87 -9.17 0.73
CA ASP A 234 13.90 -10.00 0.04
C ASP A 234 13.96 -11.45 0.49
N MET A 235 12.78 -12.02 0.72
CA MET A 235 12.64 -13.43 1.00
C MET A 235 11.63 -14.10 0.06
N CYS A 236 12.00 -15.27 -0.46
CA CYS A 236 11.08 -16.08 -1.26
C CYS A 236 10.10 -16.88 -0.41
N GLU A 237 9.00 -17.31 -1.04
CA GLU A 237 7.94 -18.07 -0.37
C GLU A 237 8.44 -19.38 0.25
N TYR A 238 9.40 -20.07 -0.38
CA TYR A 238 10.02 -21.27 0.20
C TYR A 238 10.77 -20.97 1.49
N CYS A 239 11.55 -19.89 1.50
CA CYS A 239 12.29 -19.44 2.68
C CYS A 239 11.36 -18.96 3.78
N TYR A 240 10.29 -18.26 3.43
CA TYR A 240 9.24 -17.84 4.37
C TYR A 240 8.60 -19.07 5.01
N ASN A 241 8.08 -20.00 4.20
CA ASN A 241 7.40 -21.20 4.70
C ASN A 241 8.30 -22.11 5.53
N ALA A 242 9.61 -22.17 5.23
CA ALA A 242 10.56 -22.94 6.03
C ALA A 242 10.71 -22.37 7.45
N ILE A 243 10.67 -21.05 7.62
CA ILE A 243 10.67 -20.40 8.93
C ILE A 243 9.35 -20.72 9.66
N GLU A 244 8.23 -20.52 8.97
CA GLU A 244 6.88 -20.74 9.52
C GLU A 244 6.68 -22.20 10.01
N ALA A 245 7.22 -23.19 9.27
CA ALA A 245 7.14 -24.60 9.63
C ALA A 245 7.99 -24.98 10.88
N ASP A 246 9.11 -24.29 11.12
CA ASP A 246 9.98 -24.54 12.28
C ASP A 246 9.34 -24.04 13.60
N HIS A 247 8.39 -23.10 13.50
CA HIS A 247 7.61 -22.58 14.65
C HIS A 247 6.37 -23.41 15.00
N GLY A 248 6.23 -24.63 14.44
CA GLY A 248 5.40 -25.68 15.03
C GLY A 248 3.87 -25.53 14.88
N TYR A 249 3.36 -24.89 13.84
CA TYR A 249 1.95 -25.04 13.45
C TYR A 249 1.81 -25.94 12.24
N ASP A 250 1.30 -27.13 12.51
CA ASP A 250 0.86 -28.13 11.56
C ASP A 250 -0.16 -27.54 10.56
N VAL A 251 0.22 -27.45 9.29
CA VAL A 251 -0.72 -27.34 8.18
C VAL A 251 -0.39 -28.39 7.14
N THR A 252 -1.11 -29.50 7.26
CA THR A 252 -1.25 -30.57 6.28
C THR A 252 -1.38 -30.04 4.83
N GLY A 253 -0.36 -30.32 4.04
CA GLY A 253 -0.31 -30.19 2.57
C GLY A 253 0.74 -31.16 2.02
N PRO A 254 0.54 -31.75 0.83
CA PRO A 254 1.10 -33.06 0.44
C PRO A 254 2.64 -33.09 0.30
N PRO A 255 3.26 -34.30 0.37
CA PRO A 255 4.69 -34.43 0.58
C PRO A 255 5.50 -34.04 -0.64
N ALA A 256 6.67 -33.48 -0.34
CA ALA A 256 7.79 -33.29 -1.23
C ALA A 256 8.15 -34.59 -1.98
N SER A 257 8.17 -34.55 -3.31
CA SER A 257 8.88 -35.53 -4.14
C SER A 257 9.67 -34.85 -5.25
N ALA A 258 10.52 -33.94 -4.82
CA ALA A 258 11.80 -33.54 -5.41
C ALA A 258 12.35 -32.64 -4.30
N PHE A 259 13.48 -32.91 -3.67
CA PHE A 259 14.78 -32.65 -4.25
C PHE A 259 15.85 -33.44 -3.49
N ARG A 260 16.85 -33.83 -4.27
CA ARG A 260 18.06 -34.55 -3.86
C ARG A 260 18.86 -33.77 -2.82
N ASP A 261 19.53 -34.55 -1.99
CA ASP A 261 20.51 -34.12 -1.01
C ASP A 261 21.46 -33.05 -1.55
N HIS A 262 21.51 -31.90 -0.89
CA HIS A 262 22.66 -31.02 -0.95
C HIS A 262 23.07 -30.63 0.47
N ASP A 263 24.25 -31.15 0.81
CA ASP A 263 25.02 -31.00 2.02
C ASP A 263 25.24 -29.51 2.37
N PHE A 264 24.71 -29.07 3.52
CA PHE A 264 24.90 -27.71 4.03
C PHE A 264 26.23 -27.63 4.79
N GLY A 265 27.28 -27.24 4.08
CA GLY A 265 28.53 -26.77 4.68
C GLY A 265 28.31 -25.44 5.40
N HIS A 266 28.46 -25.44 6.72
CA HIS A 266 28.50 -24.24 7.54
C HIS A 266 29.69 -23.33 7.16
N SER A 267 29.41 -22.08 6.74
CA SER A 267 30.40 -21.01 6.73
C SER A 267 30.03 -19.87 7.67
N LYS A 268 30.99 -19.55 8.54
CA LYS A 268 30.95 -18.59 9.64
C LYS A 268 30.66 -17.15 9.17
N ILE A 269 29.71 -16.50 9.84
CA ILE A 269 29.39 -15.08 9.71
C ILE A 269 30.54 -14.23 10.28
N LYS A 270 31.04 -13.26 9.49
CA LYS A 270 31.94 -12.20 9.99
C LYS A 270 31.12 -11.09 10.63
N SER A 271 31.48 -10.70 11.85
CA SER A 271 30.95 -9.53 12.57
C SER A 271 31.05 -8.24 11.75
N HIS A 272 30.04 -7.36 11.79
CA HIS A 272 30.08 -6.05 11.14
C HIS A 272 29.99 -4.90 12.16
N GLU A 273 30.82 -3.89 11.88
CA GLU A 273 30.91 -2.58 12.52
C GLU A 273 29.64 -1.72 12.29
N PRO A 274 29.41 -0.67 13.12
CA PRO A 274 28.15 0.06 13.19
C PRO A 274 27.75 0.82 11.90
N PRO A 275 26.47 1.19 11.73
CA PRO A 275 25.96 1.89 10.56
C PRO A 275 26.56 3.30 10.40
N MET A 276 26.91 3.67 9.16
CA MET A 276 27.31 5.05 8.82
C MET A 276 26.13 6.01 8.88
N GLU A 277 26.30 7.11 9.61
CA GLU A 277 25.37 8.24 9.65
C GLU A 277 25.33 8.99 8.31
N ILE A 278 24.12 9.35 7.88
CA ILE A 278 23.82 10.14 6.70
C ILE A 278 24.23 11.60 7.01
N THR A 279 25.16 12.17 6.25
CA THR A 279 25.61 13.57 6.42
C THR A 279 25.18 14.41 5.22
N ASP A 280 25.09 15.72 5.41
CA ASP A 280 24.48 16.74 4.51
C ASP A 280 25.01 16.79 3.05
N ASP A 281 25.99 15.97 2.69
CA ASP A 281 26.49 15.78 1.31
C ASP A 281 25.54 14.93 0.41
N ASP A 282 24.38 14.50 0.91
CA ASP A 282 23.47 13.56 0.25
C ASP A 282 22.35 14.19 -0.61
N VAL A 283 22.41 15.51 -0.86
CA VAL A 283 21.44 16.21 -1.73
C VAL A 283 21.87 16.12 -3.20
N PRO A 284 20.97 15.75 -4.13
CA PRO A 284 21.25 15.82 -5.57
C PRO A 284 21.60 17.25 -5.99
N ASP A 285 22.69 17.41 -6.75
CA ASP A 285 23.07 18.70 -7.35
C ASP A 285 22.80 18.65 -8.86
N ASP A 286 21.75 19.34 -9.28
CA ASP A 286 21.29 19.42 -10.66
C ASP A 286 22.25 20.21 -11.57
N ASN A 287 23.26 20.92 -11.03
CA ASN A 287 24.24 21.68 -11.80
C ASN A 287 25.51 20.89 -12.16
N LEU A 288 25.59 19.60 -11.79
CA LEU A 288 26.73 18.75 -12.14
C LEU A 288 26.72 18.37 -13.63
N ASP A 289 27.90 18.35 -14.25
CA ASP A 289 28.05 17.76 -15.58
C ASP A 289 27.82 16.23 -15.50
N ASP A 290 27.28 15.63 -16.57
CA ASP A 290 26.96 14.20 -16.59
C ASP A 290 28.20 13.32 -16.42
N SER A 291 29.39 13.81 -16.80
CA SER A 291 30.65 13.13 -16.56
C SER A 291 31.06 13.09 -15.07
N GLN A 292 30.50 13.98 -14.24
CA GLN A 292 30.79 14.11 -12.81
C GLN A 292 29.76 13.37 -11.93
N LYS A 293 28.65 12.90 -12.51
CA LYS A 293 27.57 12.21 -11.80
C LYS A 293 27.85 10.72 -11.59
N CYS A 294 27.41 10.21 -10.45
CA CYS A 294 27.44 8.80 -10.09
C CYS A 294 26.71 7.98 -11.16
N ILE A 295 27.38 6.96 -11.69
CA ILE A 295 26.81 6.12 -12.77
C ILE A 295 25.70 5.18 -12.30
N VAL A 296 25.48 5.08 -10.99
CA VAL A 296 24.45 4.20 -10.39
C VAL A 296 23.16 4.99 -10.17
N CYS A 297 23.24 6.17 -9.55
CA CYS A 297 22.05 6.95 -9.21
C CYS A 297 21.81 8.16 -10.13
N TYR A 298 22.76 8.53 -10.98
CA TYR A 298 22.70 9.67 -11.92
C TYR A 298 22.33 11.03 -11.31
N GLY A 299 22.30 11.15 -9.98
CA GLY A 299 21.88 12.37 -9.29
C GLY A 299 22.89 12.95 -8.30
N ARG A 300 23.99 12.24 -8.01
CA ARG A 300 24.99 12.67 -7.00
C ARG A 300 26.40 12.68 -7.55
N PRO A 301 27.32 13.52 -7.07
CA PRO A 301 28.68 13.58 -7.58
C PRO A 301 29.47 12.30 -7.28
N LYS A 302 30.45 11.98 -8.14
CA LYS A 302 31.42 10.91 -7.89
C LYS A 302 32.40 11.33 -6.80
N ASN A 303 32.05 11.08 -5.54
CA ASN A 303 32.86 11.43 -4.36
C ASN A 303 33.44 10.21 -3.63
N ALA A 304 33.45 9.04 -4.27
CA ALA A 304 34.05 7.83 -3.70
C ALA A 304 34.87 7.04 -4.73
N THR A 305 35.92 6.40 -4.24
CA THR A 305 36.71 5.40 -4.98
C THR A 305 36.34 4.00 -4.55
N ILE A 306 36.02 3.16 -5.52
CA ILE A 306 35.92 1.71 -5.37
C ILE A 306 37.32 1.13 -5.58
N VAL A 307 37.93 0.57 -4.54
CA VAL A 307 39.30 0.02 -4.54
C VAL A 307 39.27 -1.47 -4.81
N HIS A 308 40.16 -1.95 -5.67
CA HIS A 308 40.43 -3.36 -5.95
C HIS A 308 41.92 -3.55 -6.25
N GLY A 309 42.59 -4.39 -5.47
CA GLY A 309 44.04 -4.56 -5.46
C GLY A 309 44.78 -3.25 -5.13
N SER A 310 45.69 -2.85 -6.02
CA SER A 310 46.44 -1.59 -5.95
C SER A 310 45.81 -0.45 -6.79
N THR A 311 44.61 -0.66 -7.32
CA THR A 311 43.94 0.27 -8.24
C THR A 311 42.52 0.60 -7.77
N GLY A 312 41.88 1.60 -8.39
CA GLY A 312 40.49 1.93 -8.06
C GLY A 312 39.82 2.79 -9.12
N HIS A 313 38.48 2.78 -9.12
CA HIS A 313 37.68 3.60 -10.03
C HIS A 313 36.83 4.62 -9.26
N VAL A 314 36.88 5.87 -9.73
CA VAL A 314 36.02 6.97 -9.28
C VAL A 314 34.80 7.01 -10.19
N CYS A 315 33.75 6.28 -9.84
CA CYS A 315 32.54 6.16 -10.67
C CYS A 315 31.22 6.35 -9.91
N CYS A 316 31.25 6.29 -8.58
CA CYS A 316 30.06 6.32 -7.75
C CYS A 316 30.11 7.43 -6.71
N CYS A 317 28.93 7.87 -6.26
CA CYS A 317 28.82 8.55 -4.98
C CYS A 317 29.06 7.55 -3.85
N LEU A 318 29.42 8.05 -2.68
CA LEU A 318 29.79 7.25 -1.52
C LEU A 318 28.70 6.26 -1.10
N SER A 319 27.46 6.71 -1.03
CA SER A 319 26.33 5.86 -0.64
C SER A 319 26.09 4.72 -1.64
N CYS A 320 26.23 4.96 -2.94
CA CYS A 320 26.17 3.91 -3.95
C CYS A 320 27.37 2.97 -3.89
N ALA A 321 28.58 3.49 -3.70
CA ALA A 321 29.79 2.67 -3.58
C ALA A 321 29.71 1.72 -2.39
N TYR A 322 29.29 2.19 -1.20
CA TYR A 322 29.09 1.33 -0.04
C TYR A 322 27.98 0.30 -0.21
N LYS A 323 26.91 0.63 -0.93
CA LYS A 323 25.87 -0.36 -1.27
C LYS A 323 26.44 -1.48 -2.12
N LEU A 324 27.30 -1.17 -3.09
CA LEU A 324 27.98 -2.17 -3.92
C LEU A 324 28.93 -3.04 -3.08
N GLU A 325 29.76 -2.43 -2.23
CA GLU A 325 30.68 -3.14 -1.34
C GLU A 325 29.94 -4.09 -0.38
N ARG A 326 28.89 -3.62 0.28
CA ARG A 326 28.11 -4.42 1.24
C ARG A 326 27.37 -5.60 0.60
N ARG A 327 26.95 -5.45 -0.67
CA ARG A 327 26.32 -6.52 -1.45
C ARG A 327 27.33 -7.53 -2.00
N GLY A 328 28.63 -7.23 -1.92
CA GLY A 328 29.67 -8.01 -2.58
C GLY A 328 29.65 -7.87 -4.11
N ASP A 329 29.06 -6.79 -4.61
CA ASP A 329 29.01 -6.51 -6.05
C ASP A 329 30.42 -6.20 -6.58
N SER A 330 30.60 -6.41 -7.88
CA SER A 330 31.86 -6.07 -8.56
C SER A 330 31.89 -4.61 -9.01
N CYS A 331 33.08 -4.05 -9.15
CA CYS A 331 33.27 -2.68 -9.63
C CYS A 331 32.49 -2.44 -10.95
N PRO A 332 31.62 -1.43 -11.05
CA PRO A 332 30.79 -1.23 -12.25
C PRO A 332 31.59 -0.94 -13.53
N ILE A 333 32.86 -0.52 -13.41
CA ILE A 333 33.72 -0.18 -14.54
C ILE A 333 34.48 -1.42 -15.05
N CYS A 334 35.14 -2.16 -14.17
CA CYS A 334 36.05 -3.24 -14.56
C CYS A 334 35.63 -4.63 -14.09
N ARG A 335 34.54 -4.74 -13.33
CA ARG A 335 34.02 -5.98 -12.74
C ARG A 335 35.00 -6.70 -11.79
N ALA A 336 36.03 -6.03 -11.32
CA ALA A 336 36.89 -6.55 -10.25
C ALA A 336 36.12 -6.59 -8.91
N PRO A 337 36.35 -7.59 -8.04
CA PRO A 337 35.81 -7.62 -6.68
C PRO A 337 36.20 -6.35 -5.91
N ILE A 338 35.27 -5.79 -5.15
CA ILE A 338 35.52 -4.58 -4.36
C ILE A 338 36.18 -4.97 -3.05
N ASP A 339 37.39 -4.47 -2.81
CA ASP A 339 38.12 -4.71 -1.55
C ASP A 339 37.70 -3.74 -0.46
N ARG A 340 37.51 -2.46 -0.83
CA ARG A 340 37.02 -1.39 0.05
C ARG A 340 36.54 -0.16 -0.70
N VAL A 341 35.74 0.67 -0.03
CA VAL A 341 35.33 2.01 -0.53
C VAL A 341 35.98 3.13 0.28
N ILE A 342 36.45 4.17 -0.41
CA ILE A 342 37.08 5.35 0.20
C ILE A 342 36.33 6.63 -0.21
N LYS A 343 35.93 7.46 0.76
CA LYS A 343 35.38 8.81 0.51
C LYS A 343 36.50 9.79 0.13
N HIS A 344 36.23 10.62 -0.87
CA HIS A 344 37.09 11.75 -1.21
C HIS A 344 36.57 13.03 -0.55
N TYR A 345 37.49 13.83 -0.02
CA TYR A 345 37.23 15.20 0.37
C TYR A 345 37.93 16.10 -0.63
N THR A 346 37.17 16.93 -1.33
CA THR A 346 37.72 17.97 -2.20
C THR A 346 38.01 19.21 -1.36
N SER A 347 39.23 19.73 -1.45
CA SER A 347 39.67 20.98 -0.78
C SER A 347 39.13 22.23 -1.45
#